data_AF-A0A352AQG3-F1
#
_entry.id   AF-A0A352AQG3-F1
#
_cell.length_a   1.000
_cell.length_b   1.000
_cell.length_c   1.000
_cell.angle_alpha   90.00
_cell.angle_beta   90.00
_cell.angle_gamma   90.00
#
_symmetry.space_group_name_H-M   'P 1'
#
loop_
_entity.id
_entity.type
_entity.pdbx_description
1 polymer ?
#
loop_
_entity_poly.entity_id
_entity_poly.type
_entity_poly.pdbx_seq_one_letter_code
_entity_poly.pdbx_strand_id
1 'polypeptide(L)'
;MNADGFYRRPLPPPLIPFSSPEGRQIFSEALALGGMEGYFGLAEQFHTQSEPAFCGVGTLVVVLNALSIDPGRIWKGLWRWYDEEFLDCCQPLSAIKQQGITFDELVCLARCNGAKVEPIRYDQSSIENFRQAVIKATASPQGLHIVVSYSRQVLGQTGNGHFSPVGGYHHERDLILILDVARFKYPPHWVSLGLLWDALAPKDTATGKSRGYILLSKSDSPNQTFYHLAVDRYQWAVIAPYFTDILPTGIAQEQPNSLAMMVDVILRHFSSTLTAAIAVSIDNVSIDATQAWHTLLDEIRSHPLSAIIEVQLSTRSWHEITVIGKWLSQEKNLAPLLTVLLLACPEALYSTLNSNLMHQMCQWRELEKLPPLMRQEVAILREQMSALQDLLTVSTLPDLC
;
A
#
# COMPACT_ATOMS: atom_id res chain seq x y z
N MET A 1 -17.37 28.68 -27.65
CA MET A 1 -17.59 27.22 -27.56
C MET A 1 -18.20 26.96 -26.20
N ASN A 2 -19.52 26.70 -26.13
CA ASN A 2 -20.17 26.26 -24.90
C ASN A 2 -20.23 24.74 -24.95
N ALA A 3 -19.36 24.07 -24.19
CA ALA A 3 -19.48 22.64 -23.96
C ALA A 3 -20.44 22.42 -22.78
N ASP A 4 -21.38 21.48 -22.93
CA ASP A 4 -22.24 21.06 -21.82
C ASP A 4 -21.38 20.37 -20.75
N GLY A 5 -21.29 20.98 -19.56
CA GLY A 5 -20.44 20.48 -18.48
C GLY A 5 -20.34 21.43 -17.28
N PHE A 6 -19.63 21.01 -16.23
CA PHE A 6 -19.36 21.84 -15.05
C PHE A 6 -17.95 22.41 -15.10
N TYR A 7 -17.81 23.73 -14.94
CA TYR A 7 -16.52 24.38 -14.68
C TYR A 7 -16.47 24.83 -13.22
N ARG A 8 -15.74 24.06 -12.40
CA ARG A 8 -15.63 24.25 -10.94
C ARG A 8 -16.99 24.26 -10.22
N ARG A 9 -16.93 24.37 -8.89
CA ARG A 9 -18.08 24.62 -8.04
C ARG A 9 -17.75 25.76 -7.08
N PRO A 10 -18.72 26.63 -6.74
CA PRO A 10 -18.53 27.61 -5.67
C PRO A 10 -18.19 26.89 -4.37
N LEU A 11 -17.14 27.33 -3.69
CA LEU A 11 -16.80 26.79 -2.38
C LEU A 11 -17.87 27.27 -1.37
N PRO A 12 -18.57 26.36 -0.67
CA PRO A 12 -19.64 26.73 0.24
C PRO A 12 -19.09 27.35 1.53
N PRO A 13 -19.75 28.39 2.10
CA PRO A 13 -19.52 28.78 3.48
C PRO A 13 -19.79 27.58 4.42
N PRO A 14 -19.06 27.42 5.54
CA PRO A 14 -18.06 28.35 6.11
C PRO A 14 -16.63 28.14 5.59
N LEU A 15 -16.42 27.42 4.50
CA LEU A 15 -15.07 27.15 3.98
C LEU A 15 -14.47 28.41 3.36
N ILE A 16 -13.19 28.68 3.68
CA ILE A 16 -12.50 29.89 3.24
C ILE A 16 -11.55 29.53 2.10
N PRO A 17 -11.74 30.07 0.88
CA PRO A 17 -10.84 29.76 -0.24
C PRO A 17 -9.40 30.19 0.07
N PHE A 18 -8.42 29.32 -0.19
CA PHE A 18 -7.01 29.58 0.09
C PHE A 18 -6.50 30.88 -0.55
N SER A 19 -6.92 31.16 -1.78
CA SER A 19 -6.49 32.34 -2.52
C SER A 19 -7.25 33.62 -2.19
N SER A 20 -8.27 33.58 -1.31
CA SER A 20 -9.01 34.76 -0.87
C SER A 20 -8.13 35.68 0.01
N PRO A 21 -8.47 36.98 0.18
CA PRO A 21 -7.73 37.85 1.10
C PRO A 21 -7.61 37.27 2.51
N GLU A 22 -8.71 36.73 3.05
CA GLU A 22 -8.74 36.06 4.34
C GLU A 22 -7.89 34.78 4.34
N GLY A 23 -8.02 33.92 3.32
CA GLY A 23 -7.23 32.69 3.20
C GLY A 23 -5.73 32.93 3.14
N ARG A 24 -5.29 34.01 2.47
CA ARG A 24 -3.88 34.43 2.44
C ARG A 24 -3.41 34.97 3.79
N GLN A 25 -4.26 35.71 4.49
CA GLN A 25 -3.96 36.18 5.85
C GLN A 25 -3.78 34.99 6.80
N ILE A 26 -4.71 34.03 6.79
CA ILE A 26 -4.62 32.80 7.59
C ILE A 26 -3.34 32.03 7.27
N PHE A 27 -2.95 31.94 5.99
CA PHE A 27 -1.69 31.30 5.61
C PHE A 27 -0.46 32.01 6.20
N SER A 28 -0.39 33.34 6.08
CA SER A 28 0.73 34.11 6.63
C SER A 28 0.83 33.98 8.15
N GLU A 29 -0.30 34.02 8.85
CA GLU A 29 -0.37 33.82 10.30
C GLU A 29 0.03 32.39 10.68
N ALA A 30 -0.56 31.37 10.05
CA ALA A 30 -0.22 29.97 10.31
C ALA A 30 1.26 29.66 10.05
N LEU A 31 1.85 30.26 9.01
CA LEU A 31 3.28 30.12 8.70
C LEU A 31 4.14 30.74 9.80
N ALA A 32 3.81 31.96 10.26
CA ALA A 32 4.51 32.59 11.37
C ALA A 32 4.39 31.81 12.68
N LEU A 33 3.30 31.05 12.84
CA LEU A 33 3.02 30.17 13.97
C LEU A 33 3.63 28.76 13.84
N GLY A 34 4.39 28.47 12.78
CA GLY A 34 5.03 27.16 12.55
C GLY A 34 4.07 26.04 12.14
N GLY A 35 2.83 26.37 11.78
CA GLY A 35 1.79 25.42 11.39
C GLY A 35 1.75 25.09 9.90
N MET A 36 2.75 25.51 9.13
CA MET A 36 2.80 25.35 7.66
C MET A 36 4.05 24.64 7.17
N GLU A 37 4.87 24.06 8.04
CA GLU A 37 6.12 23.40 7.63
C GLU A 37 5.87 22.23 6.65
N GLY A 38 4.82 21.44 6.91
CA GLY A 38 4.41 20.35 6.02
C GLY A 38 3.86 20.80 4.66
N TYR A 39 3.48 22.09 4.52
CA TYR A 39 2.91 22.64 3.29
C TYR A 39 3.89 22.56 2.12
N PHE A 40 5.16 22.90 2.35
CA PHE A 40 6.12 23.11 1.27
C PHE A 40 6.37 21.83 0.48
N GLY A 41 6.63 20.72 1.18
CA GLY A 41 6.80 19.41 0.55
C GLY A 41 5.56 18.98 -0.24
N LEU A 42 4.35 19.20 0.29
CA LEU A 42 3.11 18.86 -0.42
C LEU A 42 2.85 19.80 -1.61
N ALA A 43 3.19 21.08 -1.50
CA ALA A 43 2.97 22.10 -2.53
C ALA A 43 3.85 21.85 -3.75
N GLU A 44 5.10 21.42 -3.56
CA GLU A 44 6.00 20.98 -4.64
C GLU A 44 5.41 19.81 -5.45
N GLN A 45 4.58 18.99 -4.81
CA GLN A 45 4.03 17.77 -5.37
C GLN A 45 2.56 17.87 -5.75
N PHE A 46 1.95 19.06 -5.61
CA PHE A 46 0.49 19.18 -5.62
C PHE A 46 -0.10 18.82 -6.99
N HIS A 47 -0.84 17.72 -7.02
CA HIS A 47 -1.34 17.06 -8.22
C HIS A 47 -2.85 17.29 -8.42
N THR A 48 -3.31 17.28 -9.67
CA THR A 48 -4.76 17.23 -9.97
C THR A 48 -5.12 15.79 -10.26
N GLN A 49 -6.05 15.21 -9.50
CA GLN A 49 -6.46 13.82 -9.75
C GLN A 49 -6.87 13.62 -11.22
N SER A 50 -6.33 12.59 -11.90
CA SER A 50 -6.51 12.43 -13.36
C SER A 50 -7.92 11.99 -13.74
N GLU A 51 -8.61 11.28 -12.84
CA GLU A 51 -9.99 10.82 -13.00
C GLU A 51 -10.87 11.31 -11.85
N PRO A 52 -12.19 11.53 -12.05
CA PRO A 52 -13.09 11.95 -10.98
C PRO A 52 -13.11 11.02 -9.74
N ALA A 53 -12.85 9.73 -9.92
CA ALA A 53 -12.79 8.74 -8.85
C ALA A 53 -11.41 8.62 -8.17
N PHE A 54 -10.35 9.23 -8.74
CA PHE A 54 -8.97 9.04 -8.31
C PHE A 54 -8.52 9.93 -7.14
N CYS A 55 -9.45 10.50 -6.36
CA CYS A 55 -9.06 11.39 -5.26
C CYS A 55 -8.11 10.73 -4.24
N GLY A 56 -8.29 9.44 -3.95
CA GLY A 56 -7.38 8.70 -3.07
C GLY A 56 -6.00 8.46 -3.70
N VAL A 57 -5.98 8.05 -4.96
CA VAL A 57 -4.76 7.80 -5.75
C VAL A 57 -3.95 9.09 -5.93
N GLY A 58 -4.59 10.17 -6.38
CA GLY A 58 -3.95 11.47 -6.52
C GLY A 58 -3.45 12.05 -5.21
N THR A 59 -4.17 11.82 -4.10
CA THR A 59 -3.69 12.17 -2.76
C THR A 59 -2.43 11.40 -2.39
N LEU A 60 -2.37 10.09 -2.66
CA LEU A 60 -1.19 9.29 -2.38
C LEU A 60 0.01 9.70 -3.22
N VAL A 61 -0.16 10.01 -4.51
CA VAL A 61 0.93 10.52 -5.35
C VAL A 61 1.56 11.78 -4.77
N VAL A 62 0.74 12.74 -4.30
CA VAL A 62 1.24 13.96 -3.64
C VAL A 62 2.08 13.60 -2.42
N VAL A 63 1.57 12.71 -1.56
CA VAL A 63 2.21 12.37 -0.28
C VAL A 63 3.46 11.51 -0.46
N LEU A 64 3.44 10.50 -1.33
CA LEU A 64 4.58 9.60 -1.57
C LEU A 64 5.77 10.37 -2.15
N ASN A 65 5.51 11.27 -3.12
CA ASN A 65 6.56 12.14 -3.65
C ASN A 65 7.04 13.15 -2.59
N ALA A 66 6.15 13.71 -1.76
CA ALA A 66 6.54 14.66 -0.70
C ALA A 66 7.41 13.99 0.38
N LEU A 67 7.17 12.70 0.66
CA LEU A 67 8.03 11.87 1.52
C LEU A 67 9.35 11.46 0.85
N SER A 68 9.57 11.81 -0.42
CA SER A 68 10.74 11.36 -1.20
C SER A 68 10.89 9.83 -1.16
N ILE A 69 9.76 9.13 -1.32
CA ILE A 69 9.75 7.69 -1.53
C ILE A 69 10.01 7.45 -3.02
N ASP A 70 10.96 6.57 -3.30
CA ASP A 70 11.36 6.21 -4.64
C ASP A 70 10.45 5.06 -5.11
N PRO A 71 9.74 5.17 -6.23
CA PRO A 71 8.86 4.10 -6.70
C PRO A 71 9.61 2.84 -7.13
N GLY A 72 10.93 2.88 -7.29
CA GLY A 72 11.73 1.77 -7.82
C GLY A 72 11.47 1.48 -9.31
N ARG A 73 10.45 2.12 -9.90
CA ARG A 73 9.98 1.95 -11.28
C ARG A 73 10.23 3.21 -12.11
N ILE A 74 10.63 3.04 -13.37
CA ILE A 74 10.77 4.14 -14.33
C ILE A 74 9.39 4.66 -14.71
N TRP A 75 9.17 5.96 -14.54
CA TRP A 75 7.99 6.67 -15.00
C TRP A 75 8.11 7.09 -16.45
N LYS A 76 9.05 7.99 -16.75
CA LYS A 76 9.24 8.55 -18.10
C LYS A 76 10.71 8.76 -18.41
N GLY A 77 11.17 8.22 -19.55
CA GLY A 77 12.58 8.29 -19.93
C GLY A 77 13.47 7.59 -18.90
N LEU A 78 14.35 8.35 -18.23
CA LEU A 78 15.21 7.85 -17.17
C LEU A 78 14.73 8.25 -15.76
N TRP A 79 13.56 8.90 -15.66
CA TRP A 79 13.06 9.47 -14.41
C TRP A 79 12.18 8.46 -13.66
N ARG A 80 12.43 8.33 -12.36
CA ARG A 80 11.56 7.62 -11.41
C ARG A 80 10.78 8.65 -10.62
N TRP A 81 9.46 8.52 -10.62
CA TRP A 81 8.55 9.42 -9.92
C TRP A 81 7.21 8.74 -9.70
N TYR A 82 6.56 8.95 -8.56
CA TYR A 82 5.20 8.43 -8.43
C TYR A 82 4.25 9.19 -9.34
N ASP A 83 3.48 8.41 -10.10
CA ASP A 83 2.34 8.83 -10.89
C ASP A 83 1.16 7.93 -10.51
N GLU A 84 -0.06 8.37 -10.81
CA GLU A 84 -1.28 7.64 -10.46
C GLU A 84 -1.31 6.25 -11.12
N GLU A 85 -0.62 6.07 -12.24
CA GLU A 85 -0.49 4.77 -12.94
C GLU A 85 0.31 3.70 -12.17
N PHE A 86 1.06 4.08 -11.14
CA PHE A 86 1.85 3.14 -10.32
C PHE A 86 1.11 2.60 -9.11
N LEU A 87 -0.07 3.13 -8.80
CA LEU A 87 -0.83 2.78 -7.61
C LEU A 87 -1.89 1.71 -7.95
N ASP A 88 -1.41 0.56 -8.43
CA ASP A 88 -2.20 -0.55 -8.96
C ASP A 88 -2.16 -1.84 -8.11
N CYS A 89 -1.43 -1.85 -6.99
CA CYS A 89 -1.50 -2.95 -6.02
C CYS A 89 -2.77 -2.88 -5.15
N CYS A 90 -3.22 -4.01 -4.59
CA CYS A 90 -4.44 -4.14 -3.80
C CYS A 90 -5.78 -3.97 -4.57
N GLN A 91 -5.85 -3.05 -5.54
CA GLN A 91 -6.99 -2.83 -6.43
C GLN A 91 -6.52 -2.35 -7.82
N PRO A 92 -7.06 -2.91 -8.92
CA PRO A 92 -6.68 -2.47 -10.26
C PRO A 92 -7.24 -1.08 -10.54
N LEU A 93 -6.47 -0.22 -11.22
CA LEU A 93 -6.85 1.14 -11.57
C LEU A 93 -8.19 1.21 -12.34
N SER A 94 -8.52 0.18 -13.12
CA SER A 94 -9.80 0.06 -13.82
C SER A 94 -10.99 -0.02 -12.88
N ALA A 95 -10.89 -0.75 -11.77
CA ALA A 95 -11.91 -0.80 -10.73
C ALA A 95 -11.97 0.53 -9.96
N ILE A 96 -10.82 1.08 -9.59
CA ILE A 96 -10.72 2.38 -8.92
C ILE A 96 -11.39 3.47 -9.75
N LYS A 97 -11.27 3.44 -11.07
CA LYS A 97 -11.86 4.44 -11.98
C LYS A 97 -13.39 4.40 -11.95
N GLN A 98 -13.98 3.24 -11.68
CA GLN A 98 -15.42 3.06 -11.63
C GLN A 98 -16.01 3.43 -10.26
N GLN A 99 -15.37 3.03 -9.17
CA GLN A 99 -15.96 3.09 -7.82
C GLN A 99 -15.17 3.92 -6.80
N GLY A 100 -13.98 4.40 -7.16
CA GLY A 100 -13.04 5.02 -6.22
C GLY A 100 -12.31 3.98 -5.36
N ILE A 101 -11.73 4.45 -4.25
CA ILE A 101 -11.13 3.59 -3.23
C ILE A 101 -11.74 3.86 -1.86
N THR A 102 -11.80 2.80 -1.06
CA THR A 102 -12.14 2.87 0.36
C THR A 102 -10.92 3.31 1.19
N PHE A 103 -11.15 3.62 2.46
CA PHE A 103 -10.08 3.99 3.39
C PHE A 103 -9.06 2.87 3.58
N ASP A 104 -9.49 1.61 3.71
CA ASP A 104 -8.58 0.47 3.91
C ASP A 104 -7.79 0.17 2.62
N GLU A 105 -8.39 0.36 1.45
CA GLU A 105 -7.69 0.26 0.16
C GLU A 105 -6.62 1.35 0.00
N LEU A 106 -6.88 2.58 0.46
CA LEU A 106 -5.86 3.63 0.49
C LEU A 106 -4.70 3.25 1.42
N VAL A 107 -5.00 2.68 2.60
CA VAL A 107 -3.98 2.19 3.53
C VAL A 107 -3.13 1.08 2.90
N CYS A 108 -3.76 0.13 2.19
CA CYS A 108 -3.04 -0.93 1.49
C CYS A 108 -2.13 -0.37 0.40
N LEU A 109 -2.65 0.53 -0.45
CA LEU A 109 -1.88 1.20 -1.49
C LEU A 109 -0.68 1.95 -0.92
N ALA A 110 -0.86 2.70 0.17
CA ALA A 110 0.23 3.42 0.82
C ALA A 110 1.34 2.49 1.34
N ARG A 111 0.98 1.40 2.03
CA ARG A 111 1.94 0.42 2.56
C ARG A 111 2.71 -0.28 1.45
N CYS A 112 1.98 -0.78 0.45
CA CYS A 112 2.56 -1.45 -0.70
C CYS A 112 3.53 -0.55 -1.48
N ASN A 113 3.36 0.77 -1.41
CA ASN A 113 4.23 1.77 -2.04
C ASN A 113 5.25 2.38 -1.06
N GLY A 114 5.68 1.63 -0.04
CA GLY A 114 6.84 1.98 0.78
C GLY A 114 6.59 3.02 1.89
N ALA A 115 5.34 3.43 2.11
CA ALA A 115 5.00 4.29 3.24
C ALA A 115 4.77 3.45 4.50
N LYS A 116 5.26 3.94 5.64
CA LYS A 116 4.77 3.53 6.96
C LYS A 116 3.44 4.24 7.20
N VAL A 117 2.41 3.47 7.60
CA VAL A 117 1.02 3.95 7.67
C VAL A 117 0.41 3.69 9.04
N GLU A 118 -0.03 4.76 9.69
CA GLU A 118 -0.83 4.74 10.92
C GLU A 118 -2.25 5.21 10.60
N PRO A 119 -3.20 4.28 10.36
CA PRO A 119 -4.59 4.61 10.07
C PRO A 119 -5.42 4.76 11.35
N ILE A 120 -6.23 5.81 11.42
CA ILE A 120 -7.11 6.08 12.56
C ILE A 120 -8.52 6.41 12.05
N ARG A 121 -9.48 5.57 12.40
CA ARG A 121 -10.90 5.82 12.12
C ARG A 121 -11.49 6.80 13.14
N TYR A 122 -12.53 7.53 12.72
CA TYR A 122 -13.24 8.46 13.59
C TYR A 122 -13.68 7.84 14.92
N ASP A 123 -14.25 6.63 14.87
CA ASP A 123 -14.77 5.89 16.03
C ASP A 123 -13.69 5.31 16.95
N GLN A 124 -12.42 5.36 16.53
CA GLN A 124 -11.26 4.87 17.29
C GLN A 124 -10.48 5.99 18.00
N SER A 125 -10.90 7.25 17.85
CA SER A 125 -10.13 8.40 18.30
C SER A 125 -11.02 9.52 18.82
N SER A 126 -10.40 10.64 19.17
CA SER A 126 -11.07 11.85 19.65
C SER A 126 -10.62 13.06 18.82
N ILE A 127 -11.40 14.13 18.87
CA ILE A 127 -11.04 15.39 18.24
C ILE A 127 -9.69 15.93 18.75
N GLU A 128 -9.36 15.68 20.02
CA GLU A 128 -8.08 16.11 20.60
C GLU A 128 -6.91 15.29 20.04
N ASN A 129 -7.06 13.98 19.93
CA ASN A 129 -6.04 13.14 19.28
C ASN A 129 -5.86 13.53 17.80
N PHE A 130 -6.95 13.84 17.09
CA PHE A 130 -6.89 14.35 15.72
C PHE A 130 -6.15 15.69 15.65
N ARG A 131 -6.45 16.62 16.57
CA ARG A 131 -5.74 17.90 16.69
C ARG A 131 -4.23 17.71 16.88
N GLN A 132 -3.84 16.81 17.79
CA GLN A 132 -2.42 16.52 18.01
C GLN A 132 -1.75 15.89 16.78
N ALA A 133 -2.46 15.01 16.06
CA ALA A 133 -1.96 14.45 14.80
C ALA A 133 -1.76 15.51 13.71
N VAL A 134 -2.72 16.45 13.58
CA VAL A 134 -2.63 17.59 12.66
C VAL A 134 -1.44 18.48 13.03
N ILE A 135 -1.33 18.90 14.29
CA ILE A 135 -0.20 19.72 14.79
C ILE A 135 1.14 19.06 14.44
N LYS A 136 1.29 17.78 14.79
CA LYS A 136 2.52 17.02 14.55
C LYS A 136 2.87 16.97 13.06
N ALA A 137 1.91 16.66 12.20
CA ALA A 137 2.15 16.56 10.76
C ALA A 137 2.43 17.92 10.10
N THR A 138 1.73 18.99 10.51
CA THR A 138 1.87 20.31 9.87
C THR A 138 3.08 21.09 10.36
N ALA A 139 3.58 20.81 11.57
CA ALA A 139 4.81 21.40 12.11
C ALA A 139 6.09 20.64 11.68
N SER A 140 5.95 19.47 11.05
CA SER A 140 7.10 18.69 10.56
C SER A 140 7.47 19.17 9.14
N PRO A 141 8.68 19.69 8.91
CA PRO A 141 9.07 20.14 7.57
C PRO A 141 9.25 18.98 6.57
N GLN A 142 9.58 17.79 7.07
CA GLN A 142 9.77 16.58 6.27
C GLN A 142 9.37 15.33 7.07
N GLY A 143 9.04 14.26 6.35
CA GLY A 143 8.97 12.90 6.91
C GLY A 143 7.66 12.49 7.58
N LEU A 144 6.68 13.38 7.72
CA LEU A 144 5.35 13.02 8.21
C LEU A 144 4.28 13.88 7.54
N HIS A 145 3.28 13.24 6.93
CA HIS A 145 2.10 13.90 6.39
C HIS A 145 0.82 13.24 6.90
N ILE A 146 -0.27 13.99 6.89
CA ILE A 146 -1.60 13.51 7.25
C ILE A 146 -2.54 13.61 6.05
N VAL A 147 -3.24 12.51 5.77
CA VAL A 147 -4.32 12.41 4.79
C VAL A 147 -5.63 12.25 5.53
N VAL A 148 -6.66 12.99 5.10
CA VAL A 148 -8.01 12.85 5.64
C VAL A 148 -8.92 12.18 4.62
N SER A 149 -9.74 11.25 5.09
CA SER A 149 -10.90 10.71 4.38
C SER A 149 -12.14 11.35 4.98
N TYR A 150 -12.87 12.16 4.23
CA TYR A 150 -13.96 12.96 4.77
C TYR A 150 -15.20 12.97 3.86
N SER A 151 -16.35 13.30 4.44
CA SER A 151 -17.61 13.48 3.72
C SER A 151 -17.73 14.92 3.23
N ARG A 152 -17.75 15.11 1.91
CA ARG A 152 -18.01 16.42 1.28
C ARG A 152 -19.37 16.99 1.67
N GLN A 153 -20.37 16.14 1.91
CA GLN A 153 -21.72 16.56 2.29
C GLN A 153 -21.72 17.33 3.62
N VAL A 154 -20.92 16.90 4.60
CA VAL A 154 -20.80 17.60 5.89
C VAL A 154 -20.19 18.99 5.72
N LEU A 155 -19.26 19.14 4.77
CA LEU A 155 -18.68 20.43 4.40
C LEU A 155 -19.56 21.26 3.46
N GLY A 156 -20.80 20.83 3.17
CA GLY A 156 -21.70 21.48 2.21
C GLY A 156 -21.24 21.39 0.75
N GLN A 157 -20.21 20.60 0.47
CA GLN A 157 -19.66 20.43 -0.87
C GLN A 157 -20.43 19.35 -1.63
N THR A 158 -20.57 19.54 -2.94
CA THR A 158 -21.10 18.49 -3.83
C THR A 158 -20.20 17.24 -3.81
N GLY A 159 -20.79 16.04 -3.78
CA GLY A 159 -20.11 14.75 -3.76
C GLY A 159 -20.21 14.03 -2.42
N ASN A 160 -19.71 12.79 -2.34
CA ASN A 160 -19.79 11.93 -1.15
C ASN A 160 -18.44 11.91 -0.41
N GLY A 161 -17.73 10.78 -0.42
CA GLY A 161 -16.39 10.67 0.17
C GLY A 161 -15.31 11.38 -0.66
N HIS A 162 -14.27 11.85 0.02
CA HIS A 162 -13.09 12.41 -0.63
C HIS A 162 -11.83 12.20 0.22
N PHE A 163 -10.69 12.15 -0.44
CA PHE A 163 -9.37 12.11 0.19
C PHE A 163 -8.58 13.35 -0.21
N SER A 164 -7.83 13.92 0.72
CA SER A 164 -6.86 14.99 0.44
C SER A 164 -5.81 15.05 1.55
N PRO A 165 -4.58 15.51 1.24
CA PRO A 165 -3.61 15.82 2.27
C PRO A 165 -3.98 17.13 2.99
N VAL A 166 -3.62 17.21 4.27
CA VAL A 166 -3.65 18.46 5.03
C VAL A 166 -2.33 19.18 4.81
N GLY A 167 -2.41 20.40 4.30
CA GLY A 167 -1.25 21.24 4.01
C GLY A 167 -0.78 22.08 5.20
N GLY A 168 -1.63 22.32 6.19
CA GLY A 168 -1.29 23.24 7.28
C GLY A 168 -2.38 23.42 8.32
N TYR A 169 -2.01 24.06 9.43
CA TYR A 169 -2.86 24.27 10.59
C TYR A 169 -2.62 25.64 11.23
N HIS A 170 -3.68 26.38 11.46
CA HIS A 170 -3.66 27.62 12.22
C HIS A 170 -4.22 27.38 13.62
N HIS A 171 -3.35 27.26 14.62
CA HIS A 171 -3.76 26.82 15.95
C HIS A 171 -4.62 27.84 16.71
N GLU A 172 -4.43 29.15 16.55
CA GLU A 172 -5.24 30.15 17.26
C GLU A 172 -6.67 30.29 16.70
N ARG A 173 -6.85 30.10 15.39
CA ARG A 173 -8.16 30.15 14.71
C ARG A 173 -8.82 28.78 14.60
N ASP A 174 -8.10 27.73 14.98
CA ASP A 174 -8.49 26.33 14.82
C ASP A 174 -8.89 25.95 13.39
N LEU A 175 -8.05 26.33 12.40
CA LEU A 175 -8.31 26.09 10.97
C LEU A 175 -7.28 25.15 10.36
N ILE A 176 -7.76 24.24 9.50
CA ILE A 176 -6.96 23.27 8.75
C ILE A 176 -7.00 23.64 7.27
N LEU A 177 -5.84 23.64 6.60
CA LEU A 177 -5.74 23.79 5.15
C LEU A 177 -5.87 22.43 4.46
N ILE A 178 -6.92 22.24 3.68
CA ILE A 178 -7.10 21.08 2.80
C ILE A 178 -6.52 21.39 1.43
N LEU A 179 -5.59 20.55 0.97
CA LEU A 179 -5.05 20.60 -0.40
C LEU A 179 -5.90 19.71 -1.31
N ASP A 180 -7.10 20.20 -1.67
CA ASP A 180 -8.09 19.44 -2.46
C ASP A 180 -7.52 19.02 -3.83
N VAL A 181 -7.31 17.72 -4.03
CA VAL A 181 -6.75 17.16 -5.28
C VAL A 181 -7.74 17.18 -6.44
N ALA A 182 -9.05 17.36 -6.17
CA ALA A 182 -10.05 17.65 -7.20
C ALA A 182 -9.98 19.13 -7.63
N ARG A 183 -8.81 19.57 -8.08
CA ARG A 183 -8.49 20.98 -8.40
C ARG A 183 -9.37 21.57 -9.52
N PHE A 184 -9.96 20.71 -10.34
CA PHE A 184 -10.96 21.08 -11.35
C PHE A 184 -12.32 21.45 -10.74
N LYS A 185 -12.56 21.10 -9.47
CA LYS A 185 -13.83 21.26 -8.75
C LYS A 185 -13.76 22.34 -7.67
N TYR A 186 -12.84 22.22 -6.72
CA TYR A 186 -12.65 23.19 -5.64
C TYR A 186 -11.17 23.57 -5.48
N PRO A 187 -10.86 24.80 -5.03
CA PRO A 187 -9.50 25.16 -4.66
C PRO A 187 -9.11 24.53 -3.31
N PRO A 188 -7.81 24.57 -2.95
CA PRO A 188 -7.42 24.46 -1.56
C PRO A 188 -8.22 25.44 -0.70
N HIS A 189 -8.54 25.04 0.51
CA HIS A 189 -9.41 25.82 1.38
C HIS A 189 -9.15 25.54 2.86
N TRP A 190 -9.45 26.54 3.67
CA TRP A 190 -9.44 26.43 5.12
C TRP A 190 -10.81 25.96 5.62
N VAL A 191 -10.79 25.06 6.60
CA VAL A 191 -11.95 24.52 7.30
C VAL A 191 -11.65 24.47 8.80
N SER A 192 -12.63 24.74 9.66
CA SER A 192 -12.41 24.57 11.11
C SER A 192 -12.14 23.11 11.45
N LEU A 193 -11.23 22.85 12.39
CA LEU A 193 -10.90 21.48 12.79
C LEU A 193 -12.14 20.69 13.26
N GLY A 194 -13.02 21.33 14.04
CA GLY A 194 -14.28 20.72 14.49
C GLY A 194 -15.16 20.26 13.33
N LEU A 195 -15.41 21.13 12.35
CA LEU A 195 -16.20 20.77 11.16
C LEU A 195 -15.54 19.65 10.33
N LEU A 196 -14.21 19.66 10.20
CA LEU A 196 -13.51 18.58 9.50
C LEU A 196 -13.59 17.25 10.28
N TRP A 197 -13.47 17.29 11.60
CA TRP A 197 -13.63 16.14 12.47
C TRP A 197 -15.02 15.51 12.32
N ASP A 198 -16.07 16.34 12.33
CA ASP A 198 -17.44 15.90 12.06
C ASP A 198 -17.58 15.30 10.66
N ALA A 199 -16.82 15.78 9.68
CA ALA A 199 -16.81 15.21 8.34
C ALA A 199 -16.14 13.83 8.24
N LEU A 200 -15.37 13.40 9.25
CA LEU A 200 -14.81 12.04 9.32
C LEU A 200 -15.83 11.01 9.85
N ALA A 201 -16.85 11.48 10.58
CA ALA A 201 -17.82 10.63 11.26
C ALA A 201 -18.71 9.78 10.34
N PRO A 202 -19.28 10.30 9.24
CA PRO A 202 -20.24 9.56 8.45
C PRO A 202 -19.62 8.28 7.88
N LYS A 203 -20.40 7.21 7.86
CA LYS A 203 -19.97 5.92 7.34
C LYS A 203 -19.79 5.97 5.82
N ASP A 204 -18.80 5.23 5.32
CA ASP A 204 -18.67 4.91 3.92
C ASP A 204 -19.68 3.79 3.59
N THR A 205 -20.52 4.01 2.58
CA THR A 205 -21.56 3.06 2.17
C THR A 205 -20.96 1.74 1.65
N ALA A 206 -19.75 1.76 1.10
CA ALA A 206 -19.10 0.56 0.58
C ALA A 206 -18.58 -0.38 1.69
N THR A 207 -18.32 0.14 2.89
CA THR A 207 -17.69 -0.63 3.98
C THR A 207 -18.50 -0.67 5.27
N GLY A 208 -19.49 0.22 5.43
CA GLY A 208 -20.24 0.39 6.67
C GLY A 208 -19.41 0.97 7.84
N LYS A 209 -18.16 1.37 7.60
CA LYS A 209 -17.23 1.92 8.61
C LYS A 209 -17.14 3.44 8.49
N SER A 210 -16.87 4.13 9.60
CA SER A 210 -16.62 5.58 9.59
C SER A 210 -15.42 5.91 8.72
N ARG A 211 -15.26 7.15 8.27
CA ARG A 211 -14.01 7.59 7.65
C ARG A 211 -12.95 7.85 8.73
N GLY A 212 -11.96 8.70 8.47
CA GLY A 212 -10.87 8.92 9.40
C GLY A 212 -9.70 9.70 8.82
N TYR A 213 -8.56 9.59 9.48
CA TYR A 213 -7.30 10.19 9.05
C TYR A 213 -6.17 9.17 9.08
N ILE A 214 -5.13 9.42 8.30
CA ILE A 214 -4.02 8.51 8.10
C ILE A 214 -2.74 9.33 8.21
N LEU A 215 -1.85 8.92 9.10
CA LEU A 215 -0.49 9.46 9.18
C LEU A 215 0.43 8.60 8.31
N LEU A 216 1.19 9.25 7.44
CA LEU A 216 2.12 8.61 6.52
C LEU A 216 3.52 9.17 6.73
N SER A 217 4.50 8.28 6.87
CA SER A 217 5.93 8.59 6.85
C SER A 217 6.66 7.65 5.90
N LYS A 218 7.88 8.02 5.53
CA LYS A 218 8.77 7.09 4.81
C LYS A 218 9.08 5.88 5.71
N SER A 219 9.03 4.67 5.15
CA SER A 219 9.52 3.48 5.85
C SER A 219 11.04 3.55 6.00
N ASP A 220 11.58 3.03 7.11
CA ASP A 220 13.03 2.96 7.34
C ASP A 220 13.71 1.90 6.46
N SER A 221 12.92 1.10 5.73
CA SER A 221 13.42 0.08 4.80
C SER A 221 13.76 0.68 3.43
N PRO A 222 14.83 0.23 2.76
CA PRO A 222 15.16 0.72 1.41
C PRO A 222 13.99 0.52 0.43
N ASN A 223 13.80 1.47 -0.48
CA ASN A 223 12.65 1.50 -1.41
C ASN A 223 12.77 0.54 -2.60
N GLN A 224 13.90 -0.17 -2.74
CA GLN A 224 14.11 -1.00 -3.90
C GLN A 224 13.67 -2.43 -3.61
N THR A 225 12.54 -2.81 -4.22
CA THR A 225 11.96 -4.16 -4.11
C THR A 225 11.99 -4.85 -5.46
N PHE A 226 12.41 -6.10 -5.50
CA PHE A 226 12.45 -6.88 -6.74
C PHE A 226 11.26 -7.82 -6.87
N TYR A 227 10.69 -8.27 -5.75
CA TYR A 227 9.51 -9.14 -5.73
C TYR A 227 8.30 -8.39 -5.17
N HIS A 228 7.14 -8.52 -5.81
CA HIS A 228 5.89 -7.97 -5.31
C HIS A 228 4.69 -8.84 -5.70
N LEU A 229 3.62 -8.71 -4.92
CA LEU A 229 2.32 -9.29 -5.22
C LEU A 229 1.56 -8.39 -6.19
N ALA A 230 1.38 -8.87 -7.41
CA ALA A 230 0.63 -8.21 -8.48
C ALA A 230 -0.81 -8.72 -8.53
N VAL A 231 -1.51 -8.67 -7.38
CA VAL A 231 -2.89 -9.15 -7.26
C VAL A 231 -3.78 -8.16 -6.53
N ASP A 232 -5.05 -8.16 -6.91
CA ASP A 232 -6.10 -7.46 -6.20
C ASP A 232 -6.73 -8.32 -5.09
N ARG A 233 -7.63 -7.71 -4.30
CA ARG A 233 -8.32 -8.42 -3.21
C ARG A 233 -9.12 -9.64 -3.66
N TYR A 234 -9.71 -9.63 -4.86
CA TYR A 234 -10.55 -10.72 -5.35
C TYR A 234 -9.69 -11.90 -5.82
N GLN A 235 -8.58 -11.59 -6.51
CA GLN A 235 -7.56 -12.58 -6.83
C GLN A 235 -6.94 -13.14 -5.56
N TRP A 236 -6.65 -12.29 -4.57
CA TRP A 236 -6.17 -12.73 -3.26
C TRP A 236 -7.19 -13.63 -2.53
N ALA A 237 -8.50 -13.37 -2.64
CA ALA A 237 -9.52 -14.27 -2.08
C ALA A 237 -9.44 -15.71 -2.63
N VAL A 238 -8.96 -15.88 -3.87
CA VAL A 238 -8.73 -17.20 -4.49
C VAL A 238 -7.36 -17.77 -4.10
N ILE A 239 -6.36 -16.92 -3.87
CA ILE A 239 -4.98 -17.32 -3.57
C ILE A 239 -4.77 -17.62 -2.08
N ALA A 240 -5.33 -16.82 -1.17
CA ALA A 240 -5.14 -16.95 0.27
C ALA A 240 -5.45 -18.38 0.78
N PRO A 241 -6.54 -19.06 0.35
CA PRO A 241 -6.82 -20.45 0.72
C PRO A 241 -5.70 -21.44 0.36
N TYR A 242 -4.83 -21.14 -0.63
CA TYR A 242 -3.68 -21.99 -0.89
C TYR A 242 -2.72 -22.05 0.29
N PHE A 243 -2.49 -20.92 0.95
CA PHE A 243 -1.57 -20.83 2.07
C PHE A 243 -2.19 -21.24 3.40
N THR A 244 -3.52 -21.13 3.54
CA THR A 244 -4.21 -21.46 4.80
C THR A 244 -4.81 -22.85 4.84
N ASP A 245 -5.22 -23.40 3.68
CA ASP A 245 -6.00 -24.63 3.63
C ASP A 245 -5.42 -25.67 2.66
N ILE A 246 -5.23 -25.34 1.39
CA ILE A 246 -4.90 -26.33 0.35
C ILE A 246 -3.51 -26.93 0.55
N LEU A 247 -2.46 -26.09 0.65
CA LEU A 247 -1.08 -26.57 0.85
C LEU A 247 -0.91 -27.21 2.24
N PRO A 248 -1.41 -26.62 3.35
CA PRO A 248 -1.40 -27.29 4.65
C PRO A 248 -2.05 -28.67 4.66
N THR A 249 -3.17 -28.84 3.94
CA THR A 249 -3.86 -30.12 3.80
C THR A 249 -3.00 -31.13 3.05
N GLY A 250 -2.37 -30.73 1.94
CA GLY A 250 -1.44 -31.59 1.20
C GLY A 250 -0.24 -32.03 2.07
N ILE A 251 0.33 -31.10 2.83
CA ILE A 251 1.41 -31.39 3.79
C ILE A 251 0.94 -32.36 4.88
N ALA A 252 -0.26 -32.18 5.42
CA ALA A 252 -0.82 -33.05 6.46
C ALA A 252 -1.08 -34.48 5.96
N GLN A 253 -1.51 -34.63 4.70
CA GLN A 253 -1.77 -35.93 4.08
C GLN A 253 -0.49 -36.73 3.85
N GLU A 254 0.57 -36.06 3.40
CA GLU A 254 1.83 -36.72 3.06
C GLU A 254 2.81 -36.84 4.22
N GLN A 255 2.60 -36.09 5.30
CA GLN A 255 3.38 -36.14 6.54
C GLN A 255 4.91 -36.12 6.27
N PRO A 256 5.44 -35.08 5.62
CA PRO A 256 6.84 -35.03 5.25
C PRO A 256 7.72 -35.16 6.50
N ASN A 257 8.76 -35.99 6.39
CA ASN A 257 9.77 -36.17 7.45
C ASN A 257 11.03 -35.31 7.23
N SER A 258 11.06 -34.54 6.13
CA SER A 258 12.14 -33.62 5.77
C SER A 258 11.61 -32.38 5.06
N LEU A 259 12.35 -31.27 5.12
CA LEU A 259 12.00 -30.05 4.36
C LEU A 259 12.05 -30.28 2.84
N ALA A 260 12.91 -31.19 2.37
CA ALA A 260 12.95 -31.57 0.96
C ALA A 260 11.62 -32.22 0.50
N MET A 261 11.06 -33.13 1.30
CA MET A 261 9.75 -33.70 1.03
C MET A 261 8.64 -32.64 1.14
N MET A 262 8.70 -31.75 2.13
CA MET A 262 7.74 -30.63 2.22
C MET A 262 7.75 -29.77 0.96
N VAL A 263 8.94 -29.39 0.47
CA VAL A 263 9.07 -28.62 -0.77
C VAL A 263 8.53 -29.41 -1.97
N ASP A 264 8.81 -30.71 -2.10
CA ASP A 264 8.22 -31.55 -3.17
C ASP A 264 6.69 -31.56 -3.12
N VAL A 265 6.09 -31.71 -1.93
CA VAL A 265 4.63 -31.63 -1.74
C VAL A 265 4.10 -30.28 -2.20
N ILE A 266 4.71 -29.20 -1.74
CA ILE A 266 4.29 -27.84 -2.10
C ILE A 266 4.36 -27.64 -3.62
N LEU A 267 5.49 -27.96 -4.26
CA LEU A 267 5.68 -27.78 -5.70
C LEU A 267 4.70 -28.58 -6.54
N ARG A 268 4.27 -29.77 -6.09
CA ARG A 268 3.26 -30.57 -6.79
C ARG A 268 1.85 -30.00 -6.69
N HIS A 269 1.55 -29.27 -5.62
CA HIS A 269 0.25 -28.67 -5.38
C HIS A 269 0.17 -27.19 -5.79
N PHE A 270 1.25 -26.63 -6.37
CA PHE A 270 1.26 -25.27 -6.91
C PHE A 270 0.25 -25.12 -8.06
N SER A 271 -0.54 -24.05 -8.01
CA SER A 271 -1.48 -23.69 -9.06
C SER A 271 -0.96 -22.55 -9.93
N SER A 272 -1.45 -22.49 -11.17
CA SER A 272 -1.16 -21.37 -12.07
C SER A 272 -1.67 -20.02 -11.55
N THR A 273 -2.67 -20.03 -10.68
CA THR A 273 -3.19 -18.81 -10.05
C THR A 273 -2.17 -18.20 -9.10
N LEU A 274 -1.43 -19.04 -8.36
CA LEU A 274 -0.41 -18.60 -7.42
C LEU A 274 0.85 -18.10 -8.15
N THR A 275 1.19 -18.69 -9.30
CA THR A 275 2.34 -18.24 -10.11
C THR A 275 2.10 -16.89 -10.77
N ALA A 276 0.85 -16.59 -11.17
CA ALA A 276 0.48 -15.30 -11.75
C ALA A 276 0.45 -14.17 -10.71
N ALA A 277 0.48 -14.50 -9.42
CA ALA A 277 0.32 -13.54 -8.35
C ALA A 277 1.60 -12.77 -8.00
N ILE A 278 2.76 -13.31 -8.38
CA ILE A 278 4.06 -12.80 -7.99
C ILE A 278 4.73 -12.24 -9.23
N ALA A 279 5.13 -10.98 -9.17
CA ALA A 279 5.84 -10.31 -10.23
C ALA A 279 7.27 -9.98 -9.80
N VAL A 280 8.18 -10.07 -10.77
CA VAL A 280 9.59 -9.72 -10.63
C VAL A 280 9.86 -8.45 -11.41
N SER A 281 10.41 -7.43 -10.77
CA SER A 281 10.72 -6.13 -11.39
C SER A 281 12.23 -5.99 -11.62
N ILE A 282 12.73 -6.59 -12.70
CA ILE A 282 14.15 -6.52 -13.11
C ILE A 282 14.37 -5.96 -14.52
N ASP A 283 13.31 -5.48 -15.19
CA ASP A 283 13.44 -4.90 -16.52
C ASP A 283 13.80 -3.41 -16.43
N ASN A 284 14.82 -2.98 -17.19
CA ASN A 284 15.30 -1.59 -17.29
C ASN A 284 15.77 -0.95 -15.96
N VAL A 285 16.45 -1.72 -15.10
CA VAL A 285 17.01 -1.24 -13.83
C VAL A 285 18.38 -0.56 -13.99
N SER A 286 18.71 0.37 -13.08
CA SER A 286 20.01 1.05 -13.02
C SER A 286 21.18 0.08 -12.75
N ILE A 287 22.42 0.56 -12.90
CA ILE A 287 23.62 -0.24 -12.57
C ILE A 287 23.62 -0.62 -11.08
N ASP A 288 23.31 0.33 -10.20
CA ASP A 288 23.21 0.09 -8.75
C ASP A 288 22.11 -0.94 -8.43
N ALA A 289 20.98 -0.84 -9.12
CA ALA A 289 19.88 -1.79 -9.00
C ALA A 289 20.25 -3.19 -9.50
N THR A 290 21.05 -3.26 -10.57
CA THR A 290 21.60 -4.51 -11.09
C THR A 290 22.57 -5.12 -10.08
N GLN A 291 23.43 -4.32 -9.43
CA GLN A 291 24.33 -4.79 -8.39
C GLN A 291 23.55 -5.31 -7.18
N ALA A 292 22.55 -4.56 -6.71
CA ALA A 292 21.67 -4.97 -5.62
C ALA A 292 20.93 -6.27 -5.97
N TRP A 293 20.46 -6.43 -7.21
CA TRP A 293 19.84 -7.68 -7.67
C TRP A 293 20.79 -8.88 -7.58
N HIS A 294 22.04 -8.74 -8.04
CA HIS A 294 23.03 -9.81 -7.93
C HIS A 294 23.34 -10.15 -6.47
N THR A 295 23.51 -9.14 -5.61
CA THR A 295 23.73 -9.34 -4.19
C THR A 295 22.54 -10.04 -3.52
N LEU A 296 21.31 -9.64 -3.85
CA LEU A 296 20.10 -10.31 -3.38
C LEU A 296 20.06 -11.78 -3.81
N LEU A 297 20.37 -12.07 -5.08
CA LEU A 297 20.40 -13.46 -5.56
C LEU A 297 21.45 -14.30 -4.81
N ASP A 298 22.62 -13.74 -4.52
CA ASP A 298 23.66 -14.43 -3.75
C ASP A 298 23.25 -14.65 -2.29
N GLU A 299 22.60 -13.66 -1.66
CA GLU A 299 22.01 -13.80 -0.32
C GLU A 299 20.96 -14.93 -0.30
N ILE A 300 20.06 -14.97 -1.29
CA ILE A 300 19.03 -16.01 -1.37
C ILE A 300 19.65 -17.39 -1.59
N ARG A 301 20.60 -17.52 -2.52
CA ARG A 301 21.30 -18.79 -2.81
C ARG A 301 22.07 -19.32 -1.61
N SER A 302 22.55 -18.44 -0.74
CA SER A 302 23.22 -18.83 0.51
C SER A 302 22.27 -19.45 1.54
N HIS A 303 20.96 -19.22 1.42
CA HIS A 303 19.97 -19.73 2.35
C HIS A 303 19.73 -21.24 2.14
N PRO A 304 19.73 -22.08 3.20
CA PRO A 304 19.58 -23.53 3.07
C PRO A 304 18.32 -23.99 2.32
N LEU A 305 17.21 -23.25 2.44
CA LEU A 305 15.98 -23.51 1.70
C LEU A 305 16.17 -23.40 0.18
N SER A 306 17.02 -22.47 -0.30
CA SER A 306 17.29 -22.31 -1.73
C SER A 306 17.94 -23.56 -2.31
N ALA A 307 18.93 -24.12 -1.61
CA ALA A 307 19.60 -25.36 -2.03
C ALA A 307 18.60 -26.54 -2.11
N ILE A 308 17.67 -26.64 -1.16
CA ILE A 308 16.62 -27.66 -1.19
C ILE A 308 15.72 -27.49 -2.42
N ILE A 309 15.28 -26.27 -2.69
CA ILE A 309 14.40 -25.97 -3.84
C ILE A 309 15.13 -26.25 -5.17
N GLU A 310 16.39 -25.85 -5.31
CA GLU A 310 17.20 -26.13 -6.51
C GLU A 310 17.31 -27.63 -6.78
N VAL A 311 17.54 -28.43 -5.73
CA VAL A 311 17.58 -29.90 -5.84
C VAL A 311 16.21 -30.45 -6.27
N GLN A 312 15.10 -29.98 -5.68
CA GLN A 312 13.76 -30.47 -6.06
C GLN A 312 13.35 -30.07 -7.49
N LEU A 313 13.76 -28.89 -7.94
CA LEU A 313 13.51 -28.44 -9.31
C LEU A 313 14.34 -29.22 -10.35
N SER A 314 15.56 -29.63 -10.01
CA SER A 314 16.47 -30.33 -10.93
C SER A 314 16.29 -31.86 -10.95
N THR A 315 15.91 -32.47 -9.83
CA THR A 315 15.83 -33.94 -9.71
C THR A 315 14.52 -34.53 -10.23
N ARG A 316 13.44 -33.75 -10.27
CA ARG A 316 12.15 -34.18 -10.81
C ARG A 316 12.01 -33.90 -12.30
N SER A 317 11.36 -34.81 -13.02
CA SER A 317 10.91 -34.59 -14.39
C SER A 317 9.61 -33.77 -14.41
N TRP A 318 9.76 -32.45 -14.32
CA TRP A 318 8.66 -31.49 -14.47
C TRP A 318 8.27 -31.39 -15.94
N HIS A 319 7.13 -31.97 -16.32
CA HIS A 319 6.65 -31.89 -17.70
C HIS A 319 6.25 -30.45 -18.02
N GLU A 320 6.50 -29.96 -19.24
CA GLU A 320 6.16 -28.60 -19.69
C GLU A 320 4.66 -28.26 -19.58
N ILE A 321 3.79 -29.26 -19.44
CA ILE A 321 2.36 -29.05 -19.21
C ILE A 321 2.01 -28.71 -17.75
N THR A 322 2.89 -29.05 -16.80
CA THR A 322 2.71 -28.76 -15.37
C THR A 322 3.01 -27.30 -15.06
N VAL A 323 2.44 -26.77 -13.98
CA VAL A 323 2.67 -25.37 -13.55
C VAL A 323 4.16 -25.08 -13.37
N ILE A 324 4.87 -25.93 -12.62
CA ILE A 324 6.30 -25.79 -12.38
C ILE A 324 7.13 -25.96 -13.66
N GLY A 325 6.78 -26.92 -14.52
CA GLY A 325 7.46 -27.10 -15.80
C GLY A 325 7.36 -25.87 -16.71
N LYS A 326 6.18 -25.24 -16.79
CA LYS A 326 6.02 -23.96 -17.51
C LYS A 326 6.87 -22.86 -16.88
N TRP A 327 6.85 -22.75 -15.56
CA TRP A 327 7.55 -21.67 -14.87
C TRP A 327 9.07 -21.80 -14.98
N LEU A 328 9.60 -23.03 -14.93
CA LEU A 328 11.02 -23.31 -15.21
C LEU A 328 11.45 -22.84 -16.60
N SER A 329 10.56 -22.88 -17.60
CA SER A 329 10.85 -22.37 -18.94
C SER A 329 10.79 -20.85 -19.07
N GLN A 330 10.11 -20.16 -18.14
CA GLN A 330 9.82 -18.73 -18.21
C GLN A 330 10.67 -17.89 -17.24
N GLU A 331 10.98 -18.41 -16.06
CA GLU A 331 11.66 -17.69 -14.98
C GLU A 331 13.03 -18.32 -14.68
N LYS A 332 14.11 -17.62 -15.04
CA LYS A 332 15.48 -18.10 -14.85
C LYS A 332 15.87 -18.20 -13.38
N ASN A 333 15.29 -17.38 -12.52
CA ASN A 333 15.59 -17.33 -11.09
C ASN A 333 14.46 -17.93 -10.25
N LEU A 334 13.84 -19.00 -10.75
CA LEU A 334 12.68 -19.61 -10.09
C LEU A 334 13.00 -20.12 -8.68
N ALA A 335 14.16 -20.74 -8.45
CA ALA A 335 14.54 -21.20 -7.12
C ALA A 335 14.70 -20.03 -6.12
N PRO A 336 15.43 -18.94 -6.44
CA PRO A 336 15.43 -17.74 -5.62
C PRO A 336 14.03 -17.17 -5.34
N LEU A 337 13.18 -17.05 -6.36
CA LEU A 337 11.81 -16.55 -6.21
C LEU A 337 10.98 -17.41 -5.25
N LEU A 338 11.00 -18.73 -5.42
CA LEU A 338 10.29 -19.67 -4.53
C LEU A 338 10.84 -19.63 -3.11
N THR A 339 12.14 -19.43 -2.94
CA THR A 339 12.76 -19.32 -1.62
C THR A 339 12.21 -18.12 -0.86
N VAL A 340 12.23 -16.94 -1.49
CA VAL A 340 11.70 -15.71 -0.89
C VAL A 340 10.20 -15.84 -0.63
N LEU A 341 9.46 -16.39 -1.59
CA LEU A 341 8.01 -16.63 -1.45
C LEU A 341 7.69 -17.50 -0.24
N LEU A 342 8.32 -18.66 -0.10
CA LEU A 342 8.05 -19.56 1.02
C LEU A 342 8.41 -18.91 2.36
N LEU A 343 9.53 -18.18 2.42
CA LEU A 343 9.89 -17.44 3.63
C LEU A 343 8.86 -16.33 3.96
N ALA A 344 8.25 -15.72 2.95
CA ALA A 344 7.23 -14.69 3.11
C ALA A 344 5.82 -15.23 3.41
N CYS A 345 5.51 -16.48 3.06
CA CYS A 345 4.18 -17.06 3.25
C CYS A 345 3.68 -16.99 4.70
N PRO A 346 2.34 -16.91 4.93
CA PRO A 346 1.75 -16.94 6.26
C PRO A 346 2.16 -18.18 7.07
N GLU A 347 2.21 -18.06 8.40
CA GLU A 347 2.57 -19.17 9.29
C GLU A 347 1.61 -20.36 9.18
N ALA A 348 0.35 -20.09 8.83
CA ALA A 348 -0.67 -21.10 8.58
C ALA A 348 -0.22 -22.18 7.58
N LEU A 349 0.61 -21.82 6.59
CA LEU A 349 1.17 -22.74 5.60
C LEU A 349 1.90 -23.91 6.27
N TYR A 350 2.59 -23.63 7.37
CA TYR A 350 3.49 -24.56 8.03
C TYR A 350 2.82 -25.31 9.19
N SER A 351 1.59 -24.92 9.57
CA SER A 351 0.89 -25.36 10.79
C SER A 351 0.77 -26.89 10.97
N THR A 352 0.79 -27.65 9.88
CA THR A 352 0.62 -29.10 9.87
C THR A 352 1.94 -29.89 9.89
N LEU A 353 3.08 -29.21 9.91
CA LEU A 353 4.39 -29.85 10.04
C LEU A 353 4.59 -30.49 11.40
N ASN A 354 5.39 -31.56 11.45
CA ASN A 354 5.87 -32.09 12.71
C ASN A 354 6.72 -31.05 13.47
N SER A 355 6.85 -31.22 14.79
CA SER A 355 7.50 -30.23 15.66
C SER A 355 8.93 -29.87 15.27
N ASN A 356 9.71 -30.83 14.76
CA ASN A 356 11.09 -30.59 14.33
C ASN A 356 11.13 -29.70 13.07
N LEU A 357 10.38 -30.07 12.03
CA LEU A 357 10.34 -29.29 10.79
C LEU A 357 9.70 -27.91 10.99
N MET A 358 8.65 -27.82 11.82
CA MET A 358 8.05 -26.55 12.20
C MET A 358 9.08 -25.64 12.87
N HIS A 359 9.81 -26.14 13.86
CA HIS A 359 10.84 -25.36 14.55
C HIS A 359 11.92 -24.86 13.59
N GLN A 360 12.38 -25.73 12.68
CA GLN A 360 13.35 -25.38 11.65
C GLN A 360 12.82 -24.29 10.70
N MET A 361 11.57 -24.40 10.23
CA MET A 361 10.96 -23.39 9.37
C MET A 361 10.74 -22.06 10.09
N CYS A 362 10.34 -22.07 11.37
CA CYS A 362 10.25 -20.86 12.18
C CYS A 362 11.60 -20.16 12.26
N GLN A 363 12.67 -20.89 12.57
CA GLN A 363 14.02 -20.32 12.66
C GLN A 363 14.49 -19.72 11.32
N TRP A 364 14.24 -20.40 10.21
CA TRP A 364 14.61 -19.93 8.87
C TRP A 364 13.80 -18.71 8.42
N ARG A 365 12.62 -18.50 9.01
CA ARG A 365 11.73 -17.38 8.72
C ARG A 365 11.93 -16.16 9.65
N GLU A 366 12.82 -16.24 10.63
CA GLU A 366 13.14 -15.09 11.49
C GLU A 366 13.84 -13.99 10.69
N LEU A 367 13.20 -12.83 10.55
CA LEU A 367 13.71 -11.71 9.73
C LEU A 367 15.11 -11.26 10.16
N GLU A 368 15.36 -11.19 11.47
CA GLU A 368 16.65 -10.76 12.03
C GLU A 368 17.82 -11.68 11.66
N LYS A 369 17.53 -12.93 11.30
CA LYS A 369 18.55 -13.91 10.87
C LYS A 369 18.78 -13.90 9.36
N LEU A 370 17.92 -13.23 8.58
CA LEU A 370 18.08 -13.12 7.14
C LEU A 370 19.11 -12.06 6.77
N PRO A 371 19.89 -12.26 5.68
CA PRO A 371 20.73 -11.23 5.10
C PRO A 371 19.95 -9.95 4.71
N PRO A 372 20.58 -8.77 4.63
CA PRO A 372 19.88 -7.49 4.56
C PRO A 372 18.88 -7.34 3.40
N LEU A 373 19.27 -7.63 2.16
CA LEU A 373 18.38 -7.47 1.00
C LEU A 373 17.29 -8.54 1.00
N MET A 374 17.67 -9.78 1.32
CA MET A 374 16.73 -10.88 1.44
C MET A 374 15.68 -10.63 2.54
N ARG A 375 16.10 -10.10 3.70
CA ARG A 375 15.22 -9.70 4.80
C ARG A 375 14.20 -8.68 4.34
N GLN A 376 14.65 -7.68 3.58
CA GLN A 376 13.80 -6.61 3.06
C GLN A 376 12.72 -7.18 2.12
N GLU A 377 13.09 -7.99 1.13
CA GLU A 377 12.13 -8.62 0.21
C GLU A 377 11.11 -9.49 0.94
N VAL A 378 11.57 -10.31 1.89
CA VAL A 378 10.67 -11.17 2.70
C VAL A 378 9.74 -10.33 3.57
N ALA A 379 10.24 -9.25 4.18
CA ALA A 379 9.41 -8.36 5.00
C ALA A 379 8.32 -7.67 4.16
N ILE A 380 8.67 -7.16 2.99
CA ILE A 380 7.73 -6.45 2.11
C ILE A 380 6.66 -7.39 1.57
N LEU A 381 7.03 -8.58 1.12
CA LEU A 381 6.03 -9.57 0.70
C LEU A 381 5.11 -9.98 1.86
N ARG A 382 5.62 -10.12 3.09
CA ARG A 382 4.79 -10.36 4.28
C ARG A 382 3.80 -9.23 4.52
N GLU A 383 4.25 -7.99 4.42
CA GLU A 383 3.39 -6.81 4.57
C GLU A 383 2.31 -6.76 3.48
N GLN A 384 2.66 -7.06 2.23
CA GLN A 384 1.71 -7.12 1.12
C GLN A 384 0.66 -8.23 1.34
N MET A 385 1.10 -9.45 1.71
CA MET A 385 0.20 -10.56 2.04
C MET A 385 -0.72 -10.21 3.21
N SER A 386 -0.17 -9.60 4.26
CA SER A 386 -0.93 -9.18 5.44
C SER A 386 -1.95 -8.11 5.09
N ALA A 387 -1.57 -7.10 4.30
CA ALA A 387 -2.47 -6.02 3.90
C ALA A 387 -3.63 -6.55 3.05
N LEU A 388 -3.36 -7.47 2.12
CA LEU A 388 -4.39 -8.14 1.34
C LEU A 388 -5.30 -9.02 2.21
N GLN A 389 -4.74 -9.71 3.22
CA GLN A 389 -5.52 -10.51 4.16
C GLN A 389 -6.40 -9.65 5.08
N ASP A 390 -5.88 -8.52 5.57
CA ASP A 390 -6.64 -7.55 6.36
C ASP A 390 -7.82 -7.02 5.55
N LEU A 391 -7.59 -6.67 4.27
CA LEU A 391 -8.65 -6.26 3.35
C LEU A 391 -9.74 -7.34 3.19
N LEU A 392 -9.37 -8.62 3.07
CA LEU A 392 -10.34 -9.71 3.01
C LEU A 392 -11.16 -9.82 4.29
N THR A 393 -10.51 -9.88 5.46
CA THR A 393 -11.20 -10.08 6.74
C THR A 393 -12.16 -8.94 7.08
N VAL A 394 -11.79 -7.71 6.75
CA VAL A 394 -12.64 -6.52 6.86
C VAL A 394 -13.97 -6.64 6.10
N SER A 395 -14.00 -7.40 5.00
CA SER A 395 -15.18 -7.59 4.16
C SER A 395 -16.06 -8.78 4.57
N THR A 396 -15.63 -9.62 5.52
CA THR A 396 -16.38 -10.81 6.00
C THR A 396 -17.35 -10.55 7.16
N LEU A 397 -17.76 -9.29 7.39
CA LEU A 397 -18.98 -9.06 8.17
C LEU A 397 -20.18 -9.52 7.31
N PRO A 398 -21.03 -10.42 7.83
CA PRO A 398 -22.00 -11.12 7.02
C PRO A 398 -22.99 -10.15 6.39
N ASP A 399 -23.36 -10.44 5.15
CA ASP A 399 -24.63 -10.02 4.57
C ASP A 399 -25.74 -10.38 5.59
N LEU A 400 -26.08 -9.43 6.44
CA LEU A 400 -27.19 -9.52 7.37
C LEU A 400 -28.40 -8.89 6.70
N CYS A 401 -29.19 -9.80 6.11
CA CYS A 401 -30.53 -9.67 5.55
C CYS A 401 -30.72 -8.90 4.24
#